data_AF-A0A9D6PVZ8-F1
#
_entry.id   AF-A0A9D6PVZ8-F1
#
_cell.length_a   1.000
_cell.length_b   1.000
_cell.length_c   1.000
_cell.angle_alpha   90.00
_cell.angle_beta   90.00
_cell.angle_gamma   90.00
#
_symmetry.space_group_name_H-M   'P 1'
#
loop_
_entity.id
_entity.type
_entity.pdbx_description
1 polymer ?
#
loop_
_entity_poly.entity_id
_entity_poly.type
_entity_poly.pdbx_seq_one_letter_code
_entity_poly.pdbx_strand_id
1 'polypeptide(L)'
;MDIKKIKNILRMGESQSIEFKKNFGDEVIETLCAFANTKGGKIFLGVSDDGKIGGLKIVQETLQGWINEIKNKTNPSLFPDIETLSYSGKEILIFSIEEYPVKPVSFRGRYYKRVKNSNHVMGVDEVVRIHLQTFNSSWDYHLDPSHSMEDISLEKVDKFIHLVNQNKDTPITDDALSVLRKFELLRSGKISHACFLLFMKEESLLSAIEIGRFQTETLIKDSIRIKTDLFSELEGVLGFIKKHLNKEYIISGNAQRQERWEYPLEALREIIINAIVHRDYSKSSDSVIKIFDDRIEFYNPGRLTHGLTISKLIKGDYVSTIRNKQIADLFKEAGMIEKYGSGIKRVIEAFKKYGLKSPKFKEVQDGFLITVYRKTPQKTPQNTPQKTPQINPPEVQGKVSLSRKILRVVEEDPTVTREMIAQKLSISRETVKEYIQKLRKEGVLERIGSDRGGYWKRVEEKRNYGISIPPEPFKNTPQKTPQINPPEVQGKVSLSRKILRVVEEDPTITREMIAQKLSISRETVKEYIQKLRKEGVLERIGSDRGGYWKLKNQKEKRL
;
A
#
# COMPACT_ATOMS: atom_id res chain seq x y z
N MET A 1 -18.67 -37.20 25.31
CA MET A 1 -17.22 -37.28 24.99
C MET A 1 -16.49 -38.34 25.86
N ASP A 2 -15.37 -38.96 25.43
CA ASP A 2 -14.60 -39.95 26.22
C ASP A 2 -13.59 -39.29 27.20
N ILE A 3 -13.43 -39.84 28.41
CA ILE A 3 -12.60 -39.31 29.52
C ILE A 3 -11.13 -39.10 29.11
N LYS A 4 -10.58 -39.99 28.26
CA LYS A 4 -9.21 -39.86 27.73
C LYS A 4 -9.03 -38.61 26.86
N LYS A 5 -10.02 -38.24 26.06
CA LYS A 5 -9.96 -37.05 25.20
C LYS A 5 -9.94 -35.76 26.03
N ILE A 6 -10.63 -35.74 27.16
CA ILE A 6 -10.69 -34.57 28.05
C ILE A 6 -9.35 -34.34 28.74
N LYS A 7 -8.70 -35.39 29.24
CA LYS A 7 -7.34 -35.27 29.80
C LYS A 7 -6.35 -34.63 28.82
N ASN A 8 -6.46 -34.97 27.54
CA ASN A 8 -5.64 -34.38 26.49
C ASN A 8 -6.00 -32.90 26.25
N ILE A 9 -7.29 -32.57 26.19
CA ILE A 9 -7.76 -31.19 26.02
C ILE A 9 -7.32 -30.30 27.19
N LEU A 10 -7.50 -30.76 28.44
CA LEU A 10 -7.06 -30.04 29.64
C LEU A 10 -5.54 -29.83 29.67
N ARG A 11 -4.76 -30.75 29.11
CA ARG A 11 -3.31 -30.60 28.96
C ARG A 11 -2.92 -29.61 27.86
N MET A 12 -3.65 -29.60 26.75
CA MET A 12 -3.36 -28.70 25.61
C MET A 12 -3.75 -27.25 25.90
N GLY A 13 -4.67 -27.02 26.83
CA GLY A 13 -5.11 -25.69 27.23
C GLY A 13 -6.09 -25.06 26.24
N GLU A 14 -6.34 -23.78 26.43
CA GLU A 14 -7.25 -23.00 25.58
C GLU A 14 -6.71 -22.81 24.16
N SER A 15 -7.62 -22.69 23.21
CA SER A 15 -7.27 -22.57 21.80
C SER A 15 -8.30 -21.74 21.02
N GLN A 16 -8.22 -21.79 19.69
CA GLN A 16 -9.18 -21.15 18.79
C GLN A 16 -10.55 -21.82 18.77
N SER A 17 -10.69 -23.02 19.33
CA SER A 17 -11.96 -23.73 19.41
C SER A 17 -12.27 -24.29 20.80
N ILE A 18 -11.46 -23.94 21.81
CA ILE A 18 -11.60 -24.41 23.19
C ILE A 18 -11.42 -23.24 24.15
N GLU A 19 -12.35 -23.07 25.09
CA GLU A 19 -12.31 -22.10 26.19
C GLU A 19 -12.61 -22.80 27.52
N PHE A 20 -11.95 -22.38 28.59
CA PHE A 20 -12.25 -22.82 29.96
C PHE A 20 -12.88 -21.68 30.76
N LYS A 21 -13.95 -21.99 31.49
CA LYS A 21 -14.60 -21.02 32.38
C LYS A 21 -15.01 -21.66 33.68
N LYS A 22 -14.80 -20.97 34.80
CA LYS A 22 -15.22 -21.46 36.12
C LYS A 22 -16.73 -21.47 36.29
N ASN A 23 -17.39 -20.39 35.89
CA ASN A 23 -18.83 -20.14 36.11
C ASN A 23 -19.50 -19.64 34.82
N PHE A 24 -20.82 -19.81 34.73
CA PHE A 24 -21.61 -19.23 33.65
C PHE A 24 -21.75 -17.72 33.83
N GLY A 25 -21.69 -16.97 32.73
CA GLY A 25 -21.86 -15.53 32.71
C GLY A 25 -21.78 -14.98 31.28
N ASP A 26 -21.81 -13.65 31.15
CA ASP A 26 -21.77 -12.96 29.86
C ASP A 26 -20.54 -13.36 29.00
N GLU A 27 -19.40 -13.65 29.62
CA GLU A 27 -18.18 -14.10 28.92
C GLU A 27 -18.38 -15.44 28.18
N VAL A 28 -19.20 -16.34 28.72
CA VAL A 28 -19.53 -17.62 28.08
C VAL A 28 -20.34 -17.33 26.81
N ILE A 29 -21.35 -16.47 26.90
CA ILE A 29 -22.22 -16.12 25.78
C ILE A 29 -21.42 -15.36 24.70
N GLU A 30 -20.54 -14.45 25.11
CA GLU A 30 -19.61 -13.77 24.22
C GLU A 30 -18.72 -14.77 23.46
N THR A 31 -18.18 -15.75 24.17
CA THR A 31 -17.31 -16.77 23.57
C THR A 31 -18.09 -17.70 22.63
N LEU A 32 -19.32 -18.08 22.98
CA LEU A 32 -20.21 -18.82 22.09
C LEU A 32 -20.49 -18.02 20.81
N CYS A 33 -20.74 -16.72 20.94
CA CYS A 33 -20.90 -15.81 19.80
C CYS A 33 -19.62 -15.73 18.94
N ALA A 34 -18.45 -15.64 19.57
CA ALA A 34 -17.16 -15.60 18.88
C ALA A 34 -16.86 -16.92 18.13
N PHE A 35 -17.18 -18.07 18.73
CA PHE A 35 -17.05 -19.39 18.10
C PHE A 35 -18.04 -19.57 16.95
N ALA A 36 -19.30 -19.23 17.14
CA ALA A 36 -20.34 -19.24 16.10
C ALA A 36 -19.95 -18.39 14.88
N ASN A 37 -19.31 -17.24 15.10
CA ASN A 37 -18.81 -16.37 14.04
C ASN A 37 -17.51 -16.83 13.38
N THR A 38 -16.87 -17.87 13.91
CA THR A 38 -15.59 -18.39 13.39
C THR A 38 -15.73 -19.84 12.95
N LYS A 39 -15.12 -20.81 13.63
CA LYS A 39 -15.08 -22.22 13.20
C LYS A 39 -15.88 -23.15 14.12
N GLY A 40 -16.77 -22.58 14.94
CA GLY A 40 -17.36 -23.27 16.08
C GLY A 40 -16.34 -23.53 17.19
N GLY A 41 -16.78 -24.17 18.26
CA GLY A 41 -15.94 -24.45 19.42
C GLY A 41 -16.69 -25.04 20.59
N LYS A 42 -15.93 -25.30 21.65
CA LYS A 42 -16.42 -25.88 22.90
C LYS A 42 -15.97 -25.06 24.10
N ILE A 43 -16.87 -24.83 25.04
CA ILE A 43 -16.58 -24.17 26.31
C ILE A 43 -16.75 -25.19 27.43
N PHE A 44 -15.71 -25.40 28.22
CA PHE A 44 -15.75 -26.25 29.40
C PHE A 44 -16.01 -25.40 30.64
N LEU A 45 -17.21 -25.52 31.18
CA LEU A 45 -17.66 -24.83 32.37
C LEU A 45 -17.36 -25.65 33.64
N GLY A 46 -16.84 -25.01 34.67
CA GLY A 46 -16.35 -25.66 35.90
C GLY A 46 -14.85 -25.98 35.86
N VAL A 47 -14.13 -25.44 34.86
CA VAL A 47 -12.69 -25.61 34.66
C VAL A 47 -12.04 -24.22 34.74
N SER A 48 -10.95 -24.09 35.49
CA SER A 48 -10.16 -22.86 35.52
C SER A 48 -9.18 -22.77 34.34
N ASP A 49 -8.68 -21.57 34.10
CA ASP A 49 -7.76 -21.27 32.99
C ASP A 49 -6.48 -22.13 33.03
N ASP A 50 -6.06 -22.60 34.22
CA ASP A 50 -4.94 -23.53 34.42
C ASP A 50 -5.32 -25.03 34.26
N GLY A 51 -6.54 -25.31 33.80
CA GLY A 51 -7.06 -26.66 33.56
C GLY A 51 -7.50 -27.41 34.83
N LYS A 52 -7.55 -26.76 36.00
CA LYS A 52 -8.05 -27.40 37.23
C LYS A 52 -9.57 -27.45 37.25
N ILE A 53 -10.11 -28.60 37.68
CA ILE A 53 -11.55 -28.83 37.73
C ILE A 53 -12.08 -28.37 39.10
N GLY A 54 -12.83 -27.27 39.09
CA GLY A 54 -13.53 -26.75 40.26
C GLY A 54 -14.73 -27.62 40.62
N GLY A 55 -15.46 -28.07 39.60
CA GLY A 55 -16.73 -28.79 39.72
C GLY A 55 -17.90 -27.82 39.88
N LEU A 56 -19.00 -28.08 39.17
CA LEU A 56 -20.25 -27.31 39.29
C LEU A 56 -21.29 -28.12 40.05
N LYS A 57 -22.15 -27.42 40.82
CA LYS A 57 -23.41 -28.00 41.29
C LYS A 57 -24.48 -27.62 40.27
N ILE A 58 -24.94 -28.60 39.48
CA ILE A 58 -25.88 -28.35 38.39
C ILE A 58 -27.29 -28.70 38.85
N VAL A 59 -28.22 -27.75 38.76
CA VAL A 59 -29.66 -27.98 38.91
C VAL A 59 -30.32 -27.75 37.55
N GLN A 60 -31.30 -28.58 37.17
CA GLN A 60 -31.93 -28.52 35.83
C GLN A 60 -32.51 -27.13 35.52
N GLU A 61 -33.12 -26.47 36.51
CA GLU A 61 -33.69 -25.12 36.38
C GLU A 61 -32.63 -24.08 36.01
N THR A 62 -31.40 -24.24 36.53
CA THR A 62 -30.27 -23.36 36.22
C THR A 62 -29.83 -23.51 34.76
N LEU A 63 -29.81 -24.74 34.25
CA LEU A 63 -29.42 -25.02 32.86
C LEU A 63 -30.44 -24.44 31.86
N GLN A 64 -31.73 -24.58 32.15
CA GLN A 64 -32.79 -23.96 31.34
C GLN A 64 -32.70 -22.43 31.35
N GLY A 65 -32.38 -21.85 32.51
CA GLY A 65 -32.11 -20.42 32.66
C GLY A 65 -30.97 -19.94 31.77
N TRP A 66 -29.84 -20.65 31.76
CA TRP A 66 -28.67 -20.31 30.94
C TRP A 66 -28.95 -20.41 29.44
N ILE A 67 -29.70 -21.43 28.99
CA ILE A 67 -30.13 -21.55 27.58
C ILE A 67 -30.97 -20.33 27.17
N ASN A 68 -31.96 -19.96 28.00
CA ASN A 68 -32.80 -18.79 27.74
C ASN A 68 -31.99 -17.49 27.73
N GLU A 69 -30.99 -17.38 28.60
CA GLU A 69 -30.10 -16.22 28.65
C GLU A 69 -29.25 -16.09 27.38
N ILE A 70 -28.69 -17.20 26.89
CA ILE A 70 -27.97 -17.26 25.60
C ILE A 70 -28.89 -16.81 24.47
N LYS A 71 -30.09 -17.41 24.38
CA LYS A 71 -31.08 -17.13 23.34
C LYS A 71 -31.45 -15.64 23.29
N ASN A 72 -31.71 -15.04 24.46
CA ASN A 72 -32.20 -13.66 24.56
C ASN A 72 -31.10 -12.61 24.37
N LYS A 73 -29.84 -12.96 24.67
CA LYS A 73 -28.71 -12.03 24.52
C LYS A 73 -28.01 -12.15 23.17
N THR A 74 -28.40 -13.12 22.33
CA THR A 74 -27.80 -13.34 21.00
C THR A 74 -28.79 -13.07 19.87
N ASN A 75 -28.30 -12.51 18.77
CA ASN A 75 -29.08 -12.31 17.55
C ASN A 75 -28.23 -12.55 16.29
N PRO A 76 -28.58 -13.53 15.42
CA PRO A 76 -29.61 -14.55 15.62
C PRO A 76 -29.43 -15.36 16.91
N SER A 77 -30.51 -15.93 17.46
CA SER A 77 -30.43 -16.69 18.70
C SER A 77 -29.58 -17.95 18.55
N LEU A 78 -28.64 -18.16 19.46
CA LEU A 78 -27.81 -19.36 19.52
C LEU A 78 -28.46 -20.46 20.36
N PHE A 79 -28.25 -21.71 19.92
CA PHE A 79 -28.68 -22.93 20.61
C PHE A 79 -27.47 -23.88 20.71
N PRO A 80 -26.62 -23.74 21.74
CA PRO A 80 -25.49 -24.65 21.91
C PRO A 80 -25.95 -26.02 22.40
N ASP A 81 -25.28 -27.06 21.94
CA ASP A 81 -25.41 -28.40 22.51
C ASP A 81 -24.73 -28.46 23.87
N ILE A 82 -25.38 -29.08 24.84
CA ILE A 82 -24.87 -29.16 26.21
C ILE A 82 -24.64 -30.63 26.58
N GLU A 83 -23.38 -30.97 26.89
CA GLU A 83 -23.01 -32.26 27.46
C GLU A 83 -22.58 -32.08 28.92
N THR A 84 -23.13 -32.89 29.83
CA THR A 84 -22.66 -32.97 31.22
C THR A 84 -21.70 -34.15 31.36
N LEU A 85 -20.57 -33.94 32.04
CA LEU A 85 -19.59 -34.98 32.30
C LEU A 85 -19.12 -34.96 33.74
N SER A 86 -19.03 -36.14 34.35
CA SER A 86 -18.47 -36.32 35.69
C SER A 86 -17.02 -36.79 35.59
N TYR A 87 -16.11 -36.07 36.24
CA TYR A 87 -14.69 -36.41 36.31
C TYR A 87 -14.18 -36.25 37.74
N SER A 88 -13.65 -37.34 38.31
CA SER A 88 -13.14 -37.37 39.70
C SER A 88 -14.18 -36.89 40.73
N GLY A 89 -15.45 -37.26 40.54
CA GLY A 89 -16.57 -36.86 41.42
C GLY A 89 -17.03 -35.41 41.27
N LYS A 90 -16.53 -34.69 40.27
CA LYS A 90 -16.90 -33.31 39.95
C LYS A 90 -17.57 -33.21 38.59
N GLU A 91 -18.64 -32.45 38.49
CA GLU A 91 -19.35 -32.24 37.23
C GLU A 91 -18.78 -31.06 36.43
N ILE A 92 -18.71 -31.24 35.12
CA ILE A 92 -18.29 -30.26 34.11
C ILE A 92 -19.40 -30.19 33.07
N LEU A 93 -19.75 -28.97 32.64
CA LEU A 93 -20.65 -28.75 31.52
C LEU A 93 -19.85 -28.34 30.29
N ILE A 94 -20.20 -28.89 29.15
CA ILE A 94 -19.59 -28.57 27.87
C ILE A 94 -20.66 -27.96 26.98
N PHE A 95 -20.53 -26.67 26.70
CA PHE A 95 -21.30 -26.02 25.65
C PHE A 95 -20.55 -26.19 24.33
N SER A 96 -21.19 -26.77 23.33
CA SER A 96 -20.66 -26.90 21.98
C SER A 96 -21.51 -26.05 21.04
N ILE A 97 -20.85 -25.28 20.17
CA ILE A 97 -21.53 -24.53 19.12
C ILE A 97 -20.79 -24.74 17.80
N GLU A 98 -21.54 -24.98 16.74
CA GLU A 98 -20.99 -25.07 15.39
C GLU A 98 -20.73 -23.67 14.82
N GLU A 99 -19.99 -23.61 13.71
CA GLU A 99 -19.94 -22.39 12.90
C GLU A 99 -21.34 -22.06 12.41
N TYR A 100 -21.80 -20.83 12.71
CA TYR A 100 -23.16 -20.44 12.39
C TYR A 100 -23.30 -20.22 10.87
N PRO A 101 -24.35 -20.75 10.23
CA PRO A 101 -24.47 -20.75 8.78
C PRO A 101 -24.76 -19.38 8.21
N VAL A 102 -25.37 -18.45 8.97
CA VAL A 102 -25.67 -17.05 8.57
C VAL A 102 -25.03 -16.02 9.49
N LYS A 103 -23.81 -15.59 9.19
CA LYS A 103 -23.03 -14.68 10.05
C LYS A 103 -23.30 -13.21 9.73
N PRO A 104 -22.90 -12.27 10.63
CA PRO A 104 -22.43 -12.53 11.98
C PRO A 104 -23.59 -12.59 13.00
N VAL A 105 -23.39 -13.42 14.01
CA VAL A 105 -24.18 -13.47 15.23
C VAL A 105 -23.66 -12.37 16.16
N SER A 106 -24.58 -11.66 16.82
CA SER A 106 -24.25 -10.64 17.82
C SER A 106 -24.52 -11.15 19.22
N PHE A 107 -23.77 -10.61 20.19
CA PHE A 107 -24.07 -10.66 21.62
C PHE A 107 -24.34 -9.24 22.09
N ARG A 108 -25.59 -8.96 22.51
CA ARG A 108 -26.07 -7.61 22.90
C ARG A 108 -25.70 -6.52 21.88
N GLY A 109 -25.88 -6.81 20.58
CA GLY A 109 -25.60 -5.88 19.49
C GLY A 109 -24.11 -5.68 19.15
N ARG A 110 -23.20 -6.40 19.82
CA ARG A 110 -21.76 -6.41 19.48
C ARG A 110 -21.38 -7.72 18.81
N TYR A 111 -20.48 -7.65 17.85
CA TYR A 111 -20.02 -8.80 17.07
C TYR A 111 -18.61 -9.18 17.49
N TYR A 112 -18.39 -10.47 17.76
CA TYR A 112 -17.10 -10.98 18.25
C TYR A 112 -16.57 -12.06 17.33
N LYS A 113 -15.25 -12.12 17.16
CA LYS A 113 -14.54 -13.20 16.47
C LYS A 113 -13.45 -13.77 17.35
N ARG A 114 -13.17 -15.07 17.18
CA ARG A 114 -12.06 -15.74 17.86
C ARG A 114 -10.76 -15.60 17.09
N VAL A 115 -9.72 -15.06 17.74
CA VAL A 115 -8.35 -15.01 17.21
C VAL A 115 -7.43 -15.67 18.21
N LYS A 116 -6.83 -16.82 17.84
CA LYS A 116 -6.08 -17.65 18.80
C LYS A 116 -6.95 -17.97 20.02
N ASN A 117 -6.55 -17.60 21.23
CA ASN A 117 -7.28 -17.84 22.47
C ASN A 117 -8.03 -16.60 23.00
N SER A 118 -8.22 -15.55 22.19
CA SER A 118 -8.91 -14.33 22.62
C SER A 118 -10.10 -13.98 21.72
N ASN A 119 -11.12 -13.39 22.34
CA ASN A 119 -12.26 -12.81 21.64
C ASN A 119 -11.92 -11.37 21.23
N HIS A 120 -12.20 -11.01 19.99
CA HIS A 120 -12.00 -9.65 19.46
C HIS A 120 -13.31 -9.10 18.93
N VAL A 121 -13.61 -7.86 19.27
CA VAL A 121 -14.74 -7.12 18.69
C VAL A 121 -14.47 -6.89 17.20
N MET A 122 -15.45 -7.18 16.35
CA MET A 122 -15.41 -6.89 14.93
C MET A 122 -15.78 -5.43 14.67
N GLY A 123 -15.04 -4.78 13.76
CA GLY A 123 -15.45 -3.48 13.21
C GLY A 123 -16.58 -3.61 12.18
N VAL A 124 -17.23 -2.49 11.85
CA VAL A 124 -18.36 -2.45 10.90
C VAL A 124 -18.00 -3.06 9.54
N ASP A 125 -16.82 -2.73 8.99
CA ASP A 125 -16.36 -3.27 7.69
C ASP A 125 -16.19 -4.80 7.72
N GLU A 126 -15.80 -5.36 8.87
CA GLU A 126 -15.66 -6.80 9.05
C GLU A 126 -17.01 -7.49 9.19
N VAL A 127 -17.94 -6.88 9.92
CA VAL A 127 -19.33 -7.35 10.06
C VAL A 127 -20.00 -7.46 8.70
N VAL A 128 -19.95 -6.37 7.90
CA VAL A 128 -20.53 -6.34 6.55
C VAL A 128 -19.88 -7.40 5.66
N ARG A 129 -18.55 -7.49 5.67
CA ARG A 129 -17.82 -8.47 4.85
C ARG A 129 -18.20 -9.92 5.19
N ILE A 130 -18.25 -10.27 6.48
CA ILE A 130 -18.59 -11.64 6.90
C ILE A 130 -20.04 -11.97 6.51
N HIS A 131 -20.95 -11.00 6.65
CA HIS A 131 -22.34 -11.18 6.22
C HIS A 131 -22.46 -11.49 4.73
N LEU A 132 -21.81 -10.68 3.89
CA LEU A 132 -21.82 -10.87 2.43
C LEU A 132 -21.22 -12.22 2.03
N GLN A 133 -20.12 -12.63 2.67
CA GLN A 133 -19.47 -13.92 2.42
C GLN A 133 -20.43 -15.08 2.65
N THR A 134 -21.26 -14.99 3.68
CA THR A 134 -22.19 -16.05 4.02
C THR A 134 -23.31 -16.23 3.01
N PHE A 135 -23.82 -15.14 2.42
CA PHE A 135 -24.77 -15.24 1.31
C PHE A 135 -24.10 -15.54 -0.03
N ASN A 136 -22.79 -15.82 -0.03
CA ASN A 136 -21.98 -15.92 -1.23
C ASN A 136 -22.19 -14.71 -2.17
N SER A 137 -22.49 -13.55 -1.59
CA SER A 137 -22.77 -12.29 -2.29
C SER A 137 -21.51 -11.42 -2.31
N SER A 138 -21.51 -10.40 -3.16
CA SER A 138 -20.48 -9.37 -3.23
C SER A 138 -21.13 -8.00 -3.16
N TRP A 139 -20.39 -6.98 -2.74
CA TRP A 139 -20.94 -5.63 -2.55
C TRP A 139 -21.59 -5.10 -3.84
N ASP A 140 -20.94 -5.33 -4.97
CA ASP A 140 -21.39 -4.91 -6.30
C ASP A 140 -22.74 -5.54 -6.72
N TYR A 141 -23.12 -6.68 -6.14
CA TYR A 141 -24.39 -7.35 -6.36
C TYR A 141 -25.58 -6.64 -5.70
N HIS A 142 -25.36 -5.82 -4.67
CA HIS A 142 -26.47 -5.17 -3.97
C HIS A 142 -27.05 -3.99 -4.76
N LEU A 143 -28.33 -3.71 -4.52
CA LEU A 143 -29.03 -2.58 -5.14
C LEU A 143 -28.41 -1.26 -4.68
N ASP A 144 -28.15 -0.37 -5.63
CA ASP A 144 -27.69 0.98 -5.34
C ASP A 144 -28.88 1.83 -4.86
N PRO A 145 -28.84 2.36 -3.61
CA PRO A 145 -29.91 3.21 -3.12
C PRO A 145 -29.81 4.66 -3.60
N SER A 146 -28.68 5.06 -4.19
CA SER A 146 -28.34 6.46 -4.49
C SER A 146 -28.58 6.84 -5.94
N HIS A 147 -28.61 5.86 -6.83
CA HIS A 147 -28.69 6.07 -8.28
C HIS A 147 -29.83 5.26 -8.90
N SER A 148 -30.28 5.68 -10.07
CA SER A 148 -31.38 5.06 -10.80
C SER A 148 -31.03 4.81 -12.27
N MET A 149 -32.00 4.33 -13.06
CA MET A 149 -31.76 4.00 -14.48
C MET A 149 -31.39 5.23 -15.33
N GLU A 150 -31.76 6.43 -14.91
CA GLU A 150 -31.44 7.69 -15.55
C GLU A 150 -29.94 8.01 -15.52
N ASP A 151 -29.22 7.46 -14.53
CA ASP A 151 -27.78 7.60 -14.36
C ASP A 151 -26.99 6.59 -15.22
N ILE A 152 -27.68 5.69 -15.94
CA ILE A 152 -27.08 4.64 -16.76
C ILE A 152 -27.09 5.03 -18.23
N SER A 153 -25.95 4.87 -18.90
CA SER A 153 -25.82 5.04 -20.34
C SER A 153 -26.14 3.73 -21.08
N LEU A 154 -27.31 3.68 -21.72
CA LEU A 154 -27.69 2.53 -22.55
C LEU A 154 -26.74 2.34 -23.74
N GLU A 155 -26.17 3.42 -24.29
CA GLU A 155 -25.15 3.32 -25.34
C GLU A 155 -23.91 2.53 -24.90
N LYS A 156 -23.50 2.65 -23.62
CA LYS A 156 -22.40 1.87 -23.07
C LYS A 156 -22.78 0.40 -22.89
N VAL A 157 -24.04 0.11 -22.57
CA VAL A 157 -24.57 -1.26 -22.55
C VAL A 157 -24.55 -1.86 -23.96
N ASP A 158 -24.96 -1.11 -24.98
CA ASP A 158 -24.92 -1.56 -26.38
C ASP A 158 -23.48 -1.84 -26.86
N LYS A 159 -22.52 -0.98 -26.48
CA LYS A 159 -21.09 -1.23 -26.73
C LYS A 159 -20.61 -2.52 -26.06
N PHE A 160 -21.04 -2.78 -24.83
CA PHE A 160 -20.74 -4.02 -24.14
C PHE A 160 -21.36 -5.24 -24.86
N ILE A 161 -22.62 -5.16 -25.29
CA ILE A 161 -23.26 -6.24 -26.06
C ILE A 161 -22.48 -6.53 -27.34
N HIS A 162 -22.06 -5.49 -28.07
CA HIS A 162 -21.23 -5.66 -29.26
C HIS A 162 -19.91 -6.37 -28.95
N LEU A 163 -19.23 -5.98 -27.86
CA LEU A 163 -17.98 -6.62 -27.43
C LEU A 163 -18.18 -8.08 -27.02
N VAL A 164 -19.28 -8.42 -26.35
CA VAL A 164 -19.61 -9.81 -25.99
C VAL A 164 -19.84 -10.64 -27.25
N ASN A 165 -20.57 -10.10 -28.23
CA ASN A 165 -20.90 -10.79 -29.47
C ASN A 165 -19.67 -11.08 -30.35
N GLN A 166 -18.60 -10.30 -30.23
CA GLN A 166 -17.32 -10.61 -30.90
C GLN A 166 -16.62 -11.85 -30.33
N ASN A 167 -16.94 -12.23 -29.09
CA ASN A 167 -16.28 -13.32 -28.36
C ASN A 167 -17.17 -14.56 -28.19
N LYS A 168 -18.39 -14.56 -28.72
CA LYS A 168 -19.36 -15.65 -28.58
C LYS A 168 -19.80 -16.20 -29.92
N ASP A 169 -19.97 -17.52 -29.97
CA ASP A 169 -20.54 -18.21 -31.14
C ASP A 169 -22.03 -17.91 -31.32
N THR A 170 -22.75 -17.64 -30.24
CA THR A 170 -24.17 -17.24 -30.26
C THR A 170 -24.31 -15.79 -29.82
N PRO A 171 -24.67 -14.87 -30.74
CA PRO A 171 -24.79 -13.46 -30.41
C PRO A 171 -26.04 -13.19 -29.55
N ILE A 172 -25.90 -12.25 -28.63
CA ILE A 172 -26.98 -11.64 -27.89
C ILE A 172 -27.69 -10.65 -28.82
N THR A 173 -28.98 -10.90 -29.06
CA THR A 173 -29.88 -10.03 -29.83
C THR A 173 -30.86 -9.26 -28.94
N ASP A 174 -30.76 -9.45 -27.63
CA ASP A 174 -31.60 -8.81 -26.61
C ASP A 174 -31.32 -7.28 -26.59
N ASP A 175 -32.34 -6.48 -26.28
CA ASP A 175 -32.17 -5.04 -26.04
C ASP A 175 -31.39 -4.77 -24.74
N ALA A 176 -30.82 -3.57 -24.60
CA ALA A 176 -30.01 -3.18 -23.45
C ALA A 176 -30.68 -3.45 -22.09
N LEU A 177 -31.98 -3.16 -21.93
CA LEU A 177 -32.67 -3.38 -20.65
C LEU A 177 -32.85 -4.87 -20.35
N SER A 178 -33.11 -5.67 -21.38
CA SER A 178 -33.20 -7.13 -21.24
C SER A 178 -31.86 -7.75 -20.87
N VAL A 179 -30.76 -7.25 -21.43
CA VAL A 179 -29.40 -7.65 -21.03
C VAL A 179 -29.11 -7.27 -19.58
N LEU A 180 -29.44 -6.05 -19.14
CA LEU A 180 -29.28 -5.66 -17.74
C LEU A 180 -30.07 -6.55 -16.78
N ARG A 181 -31.29 -6.97 -17.14
CA ARG A 181 -32.09 -7.91 -16.34
C ARG A 181 -31.47 -9.31 -16.31
N LYS A 182 -31.01 -9.81 -17.47
CA LYS A 182 -30.39 -11.14 -17.63
C LYS A 182 -29.12 -11.31 -16.80
N PHE A 183 -28.32 -10.25 -16.67
CA PHE A 183 -27.14 -10.21 -15.80
C PHE A 183 -27.46 -9.78 -14.36
N GLU A 184 -28.74 -9.67 -13.99
CA GLU A 184 -29.20 -9.28 -12.65
C GLU A 184 -28.67 -7.90 -12.19
N LEU A 185 -28.34 -7.04 -13.14
CA LEU A 185 -27.91 -5.65 -12.92
C LEU A 185 -29.10 -4.72 -12.68
N LEU A 186 -30.27 -5.10 -13.19
CA LEU A 186 -31.55 -4.42 -13.00
C LEU A 186 -32.57 -5.40 -12.42
N ARG A 187 -33.03 -5.17 -11.19
CA ARG A 187 -34.03 -6.01 -10.50
C ARG A 187 -35.11 -5.14 -9.90
N SER A 188 -36.37 -5.46 -10.19
CA SER A 188 -37.53 -4.71 -9.67
C SER A 188 -37.43 -3.19 -9.90
N GLY A 189 -36.93 -2.78 -11.07
CA GLY A 189 -36.75 -1.37 -11.45
C GLY A 189 -35.57 -0.65 -10.78
N LYS A 190 -34.77 -1.34 -9.95
CA LYS A 190 -33.60 -0.79 -9.28
C LYS A 190 -32.31 -1.40 -9.82
N ILE A 191 -31.28 -0.57 -9.93
CA ILE A 191 -29.97 -0.98 -10.42
C ILE A 191 -29.09 -1.51 -9.30
N SER A 192 -28.13 -2.40 -9.62
CA SER A 192 -27.07 -2.78 -8.71
C SER A 192 -25.91 -1.78 -8.72
N HIS A 193 -25.06 -1.82 -7.70
CA HIS A 193 -23.81 -1.04 -7.69
C HIS A 193 -22.90 -1.39 -8.87
N ALA A 194 -22.85 -2.67 -9.29
CA ALA A 194 -22.12 -3.07 -10.49
C ALA A 194 -22.67 -2.38 -11.74
N CYS A 195 -23.99 -2.30 -11.89
CA CYS A 195 -24.65 -1.63 -13.02
C CYS A 195 -24.20 -0.18 -13.14
N PHE A 196 -24.24 0.56 -12.03
CA PHE A 196 -23.78 1.94 -11.97
C PHE A 196 -22.30 2.04 -12.35
N LEU A 197 -21.40 1.29 -11.71
CA LEU A 197 -19.97 1.40 -11.99
C LEU A 197 -19.60 1.01 -13.44
N LEU A 198 -20.26 0.01 -14.02
CA LEU A 198 -19.95 -0.48 -15.36
C LEU A 198 -20.53 0.41 -16.48
N PHE A 199 -21.62 1.11 -16.22
CA PHE A 199 -22.39 1.80 -17.27
C PHE A 199 -22.84 3.21 -16.90
N MET A 200 -22.28 3.83 -15.86
CA MET A 200 -22.65 5.20 -15.47
C MET A 200 -22.50 6.17 -16.63
N LYS A 201 -23.47 7.07 -16.74
CA LYS A 201 -23.55 8.10 -17.77
C LYS A 201 -22.59 9.25 -17.48
N GLU A 202 -22.60 9.73 -16.24
CA GLU A 202 -21.79 10.85 -15.76
C GLU A 202 -20.58 10.36 -14.96
N GLU A 203 -19.60 11.24 -14.75
CA GLU A 203 -18.43 10.92 -13.94
C GLU A 203 -18.77 10.75 -12.45
N SER A 204 -18.12 9.80 -11.78
CA SER A 204 -18.30 9.56 -10.35
C SER A 204 -16.98 9.38 -9.62
N LEU A 205 -16.93 9.87 -8.38
CA LEU A 205 -15.80 9.62 -7.48
C LEU A 205 -15.72 8.16 -7.03
N LEU A 206 -16.82 7.39 -7.18
CA LEU A 206 -16.86 5.99 -6.78
C LEU A 206 -15.87 5.12 -7.57
N SER A 207 -15.59 5.43 -8.85
CA SER A 207 -14.58 4.71 -9.64
C SER A 207 -13.19 5.33 -9.59
N ALA A 208 -13.01 6.50 -8.97
CA ALA A 208 -11.84 7.34 -9.18
C ALA A 208 -10.46 6.64 -9.10
N ILE A 209 -9.65 6.86 -10.14
CA ILE A 209 -8.24 6.47 -10.20
C ILE A 209 -7.38 7.71 -10.48
N GLU A 210 -6.38 7.94 -9.63
CA GLU A 210 -5.34 8.95 -9.85
C GLU A 210 -4.13 8.32 -10.54
N ILE A 211 -3.71 8.89 -11.66
CA ILE A 211 -2.53 8.42 -12.42
C ILE A 211 -1.57 9.58 -12.59
N GLY A 212 -0.31 9.37 -12.22
CA GLY A 212 0.72 10.40 -12.34
C GLY A 212 2.04 9.87 -12.87
N ARG A 213 2.71 10.69 -13.69
CA ARG A 213 4.10 10.51 -14.11
C ARG A 213 5.02 11.30 -13.19
N PHE A 214 5.93 10.62 -12.50
CA PHE A 214 6.78 11.18 -11.45
C PHE A 214 8.26 11.15 -11.81
N GLN A 215 8.97 12.27 -11.67
CA GLN A 215 10.44 12.28 -11.75
C GLN A 215 11.08 11.79 -10.46
N THR A 216 10.50 12.21 -9.34
CA THR A 216 10.87 11.85 -7.97
C THR A 216 9.58 11.60 -7.20
N GLU A 217 9.67 11.08 -5.97
CA GLU A 217 8.50 10.81 -5.12
C GLU A 217 7.57 12.02 -4.93
N THR A 218 8.08 13.24 -5.13
CA THR A 218 7.33 14.49 -4.92
C THR A 218 7.11 15.31 -6.20
N LEU A 219 7.86 15.05 -7.28
CA LEU A 219 7.78 15.86 -8.50
C LEU A 219 6.95 15.18 -9.59
N ILE A 220 5.74 15.69 -9.80
CA ILE A 220 4.79 15.24 -10.83
C ILE A 220 5.08 15.99 -12.14
N LYS A 221 5.21 15.27 -13.25
CA LYS A 221 5.38 15.81 -14.61
C LYS A 221 4.08 15.90 -15.40
N ASP A 222 3.24 14.89 -15.25
CA ASP A 222 1.94 14.78 -15.93
C ASP A 222 1.02 13.97 -15.00
N SER A 223 -0.27 14.28 -15.00
CA SER A 223 -1.23 13.56 -14.18
C SER A 223 -2.64 13.67 -14.75
N ILE A 224 -3.40 12.61 -14.61
CA ILE A 224 -4.82 12.56 -14.93
C ILE A 224 -5.58 11.91 -13.78
N ARG A 225 -6.81 12.35 -13.57
CA ARG A 225 -7.76 11.67 -12.68
C ARG A 225 -8.90 11.14 -13.53
N ILE A 226 -9.08 9.83 -13.53
CA ILE A 226 -10.13 9.14 -14.28
C ILE A 226 -11.27 8.84 -13.32
N LYS A 227 -12.51 9.16 -13.72
CA LYS A 227 -13.73 9.05 -12.91
C LYS A 227 -14.90 8.54 -13.76
N THR A 228 -14.61 7.68 -14.73
CA THR A 228 -15.59 7.17 -15.71
C THR A 228 -15.93 5.70 -15.41
N ASP A 229 -16.84 5.11 -16.19
CA ASP A 229 -17.23 3.71 -16.07
C ASP A 229 -16.04 2.75 -16.19
N LEU A 230 -16.15 1.56 -15.61
CA LEU A 230 -15.01 0.66 -15.44
C LEU A 230 -14.41 0.14 -16.77
N PHE A 231 -15.19 0.07 -17.86
CA PHE A 231 -14.65 -0.33 -19.17
C PHE A 231 -13.82 0.80 -19.77
N SER A 232 -14.35 2.02 -19.77
CA SER A 232 -13.63 3.21 -20.21
C SER A 232 -12.42 3.52 -19.33
N GLU A 233 -12.50 3.22 -18.03
CA GLU A 233 -11.39 3.38 -17.09
C GLU A 233 -10.19 2.51 -17.44
N LEU A 234 -10.41 1.22 -17.78
CA LEU A 234 -9.35 0.33 -18.24
C LEU A 234 -8.62 0.92 -19.46
N GLU A 235 -9.37 1.39 -20.45
CA GLU A 235 -8.82 1.98 -21.67
C GLU A 235 -8.05 3.26 -21.39
N GLY A 236 -8.60 4.16 -20.56
CA GLY A 236 -7.97 5.41 -20.17
C GLY A 236 -6.67 5.20 -19.40
N VAL A 237 -6.66 4.27 -18.44
CA VAL A 237 -5.46 3.92 -17.67
C VAL A 237 -4.37 3.35 -18.60
N LEU A 238 -4.72 2.38 -19.45
CA LEU A 238 -3.78 1.80 -20.41
C LEU A 238 -3.25 2.84 -21.41
N GLY A 239 -4.12 3.72 -21.89
CA GLY A 239 -3.76 4.82 -22.79
C GLY A 239 -2.75 5.77 -22.16
N PHE A 240 -3.00 6.20 -20.91
CA PHE A 240 -2.08 7.07 -20.18
C PHE A 240 -0.75 6.39 -19.91
N ILE A 241 -0.74 5.11 -19.51
CA ILE A 241 0.51 4.37 -19.32
C ILE A 241 1.28 4.30 -20.65
N LYS A 242 0.64 3.87 -21.74
CA LYS A 242 1.27 3.79 -23.07
C LYS A 242 1.89 5.11 -23.52
N LYS A 243 1.23 6.25 -23.27
CA LYS A 243 1.75 7.60 -23.57
C LYS A 243 3.10 7.88 -22.89
N HIS A 244 3.35 7.26 -21.74
CA HIS A 244 4.58 7.46 -20.95
C HIS A 244 5.55 6.28 -20.97
N LEU A 245 5.26 5.22 -21.74
CA LEU A 245 6.18 4.12 -21.96
C LEU A 245 7.11 4.39 -23.14
N ASN A 246 8.36 3.93 -23.02
CA ASN A 246 9.26 3.93 -24.16
C ASN A 246 8.96 2.74 -25.08
N LYS A 247 9.28 2.93 -26.36
CA LYS A 247 9.09 1.94 -27.42
C LYS A 247 10.41 1.75 -28.16
N GLU A 248 10.94 0.53 -28.13
CA GLU A 248 12.14 0.14 -28.85
C GLU A 248 11.75 -0.45 -30.21
N TYR A 249 12.50 -0.12 -31.26
CA TYR A 249 12.34 -0.71 -32.59
C TYR A 249 13.38 -1.81 -32.77
N ILE A 250 12.93 -3.06 -32.87
CA ILE A 250 13.80 -4.20 -33.17
C ILE A 250 13.81 -4.40 -34.68
N ILE A 251 14.98 -4.17 -35.29
CA ILE A 251 15.24 -4.51 -36.68
C ILE A 251 15.68 -5.98 -36.70
N SER A 252 14.71 -6.88 -36.62
CA SER A 252 14.90 -8.28 -37.03
C SER A 252 14.95 -8.27 -38.56
N GLY A 253 15.82 -9.05 -39.21
CA GLY A 253 16.06 -9.04 -40.68
C GLY A 253 14.87 -9.37 -41.60
N ASN A 254 13.64 -9.24 -41.13
CA ASN A 254 12.40 -9.28 -41.89
C ASN A 254 12.04 -7.86 -42.38
N ALA A 255 11.26 -7.75 -43.46
CA ALA A 255 10.89 -6.47 -44.08
C ALA A 255 10.09 -5.53 -43.16
N GLN A 256 9.47 -6.03 -42.09
CA GLN A 256 8.68 -5.24 -41.14
C GLN A 256 9.40 -5.07 -39.80
N ARG A 257 9.50 -3.81 -39.35
CA ARG A 257 10.02 -3.45 -38.01
C ARG A 257 9.13 -4.05 -36.93
N GLN A 258 9.75 -4.72 -35.95
CA GLN A 258 9.04 -5.19 -34.77
C GLN A 258 9.13 -4.13 -33.67
N GLU A 259 7.98 -3.70 -33.19
CA GLU A 259 7.87 -2.72 -32.13
C GLU A 259 7.79 -3.42 -30.76
N ARG A 260 8.67 -3.04 -29.83
CA ARG A 260 8.72 -3.62 -28.49
C ARG A 260 8.56 -2.54 -27.43
N TRP A 261 7.51 -2.64 -26.64
CA TRP A 261 7.27 -1.74 -25.50
C TRP A 261 8.24 -2.01 -24.34
N GLU A 262 8.36 -1.07 -23.43
CA GLU A 262 9.19 -1.22 -22.24
C GLU A 262 8.69 -2.34 -21.30
N TYR A 263 7.38 -2.61 -21.32
CA TYR A 263 6.70 -3.61 -20.51
C TYR A 263 5.76 -4.47 -21.38
N PRO A 264 5.50 -5.74 -20.99
CA PRO A 264 4.46 -6.56 -21.61
C PRO A 264 3.08 -5.92 -21.37
N LEU A 265 2.45 -5.41 -22.43
CA LEU A 265 1.16 -4.70 -22.35
C LEU A 265 0.04 -5.62 -21.87
N GLU A 266 0.10 -6.90 -22.23
CA GLU A 266 -0.83 -7.93 -21.77
C GLU A 266 -0.80 -8.09 -20.25
N ALA A 267 0.38 -8.03 -19.64
CA ALA A 267 0.54 -8.15 -18.20
C ALA A 267 0.11 -6.87 -17.47
N LEU A 268 0.36 -5.69 -18.05
CA LEU A 268 -0.14 -4.42 -17.50
C LEU A 268 -1.67 -4.36 -17.54
N ARG A 269 -2.28 -4.79 -18.64
CA ARG A 269 -3.74 -4.91 -18.77
C ARG A 269 -4.30 -5.84 -17.67
N GLU A 270 -3.71 -7.01 -17.47
CA GLU A 270 -4.14 -7.95 -16.43
C GLU A 270 -3.99 -7.36 -15.01
N ILE A 271 -2.93 -6.59 -14.74
CA ILE A 271 -2.76 -5.88 -13.46
C ILE A 271 -3.88 -4.87 -13.23
N ILE A 272 -4.24 -4.08 -14.26
CA ILE A 272 -5.28 -3.05 -14.14
C ILE A 272 -6.65 -3.69 -13.98
N ILE A 273 -6.97 -4.74 -14.74
CA ILE A 273 -8.25 -5.44 -14.59
C ILE A 273 -8.35 -6.07 -13.20
N ASN A 274 -7.27 -6.69 -12.69
CA ASN A 274 -7.26 -7.21 -11.32
C ASN A 274 -7.44 -6.10 -10.29
N ALA A 275 -6.91 -4.90 -10.53
CA ALA A 275 -7.18 -3.75 -9.67
C ALA A 275 -8.68 -3.39 -9.69
N ILE A 276 -9.31 -3.27 -10.86
CA ILE A 276 -10.74 -2.97 -11.01
C ILE A 276 -11.62 -4.05 -10.33
N VAL A 277 -11.39 -5.31 -10.66
CA VAL A 277 -12.20 -6.45 -10.20
C VAL A 277 -12.06 -6.68 -8.69
N HIS A 278 -10.87 -6.46 -8.13
CA HIS A 278 -10.61 -6.66 -6.71
C HIS A 278 -10.63 -5.36 -5.90
N ARG A 279 -10.98 -4.20 -6.46
CA ARG A 279 -11.07 -2.94 -5.70
C ARG A 279 -12.16 -3.00 -4.64
N ASP A 280 -11.88 -2.45 -3.46
CA ASP A 280 -12.88 -2.21 -2.43
C ASP A 280 -13.60 -0.86 -2.68
N TYR A 281 -14.69 -0.91 -3.47
CA TYR A 281 -15.49 0.27 -3.83
C TYR A 281 -16.29 0.87 -2.65
N SER A 282 -16.34 0.19 -1.51
CA SER A 282 -16.96 0.74 -0.30
C SER A 282 -16.07 1.79 0.40
N LYS A 283 -14.78 1.84 0.04
CA LYS A 283 -13.83 2.79 0.62
C LYS A 283 -13.78 4.08 -0.17
N SER A 284 -13.62 5.19 0.55
CA SER A 284 -13.45 6.54 -0.02
C SER A 284 -12.07 6.82 -0.61
N SER A 285 -11.12 5.88 -0.50
CA SER A 285 -9.78 6.02 -1.06
C SER A 285 -9.75 5.67 -2.54
N ASP A 286 -9.05 6.48 -3.33
CA ASP A 286 -8.85 6.24 -4.76
C ASP A 286 -7.78 5.17 -5.00
N SER A 287 -7.85 4.52 -6.16
CA SER A 287 -6.69 3.78 -6.67
C SER A 287 -5.66 4.76 -7.20
N VAL A 288 -4.38 4.44 -7.03
CA VAL A 288 -3.29 5.34 -7.39
C VAL A 288 -2.26 4.60 -8.22
N ILE A 289 -1.94 5.14 -9.39
CA ILE A 289 -0.93 4.60 -10.29
C ILE A 289 0.19 5.64 -10.45
N LYS A 290 1.40 5.27 -10.05
CA LYS A 290 2.59 6.14 -10.15
C LYS A 290 3.58 5.57 -11.14
N ILE A 291 3.89 6.33 -12.18
CA ILE A 291 4.83 5.96 -13.24
C ILE A 291 6.15 6.69 -12.99
N PHE A 292 7.21 5.96 -12.65
CA PHE A 292 8.57 6.48 -12.46
C PHE A 292 9.47 6.12 -13.65
N ASP A 293 10.70 6.64 -13.65
CA ASP A 293 11.70 6.30 -14.69
C ASP A 293 12.12 4.83 -14.65
N ASP A 294 12.06 4.20 -13.47
CA ASP A 294 12.59 2.87 -13.19
C ASP A 294 11.52 1.81 -12.84
N ARG A 295 10.28 2.23 -12.59
CA ARG A 295 9.18 1.35 -12.16
C ARG A 295 7.80 1.97 -12.35
N ILE A 296 6.77 1.13 -12.26
CA ILE A 296 5.37 1.56 -12.12
C ILE A 296 4.81 0.93 -10.85
N GLU A 297 4.11 1.74 -10.06
CA GLU A 297 3.44 1.34 -8.83
C GLU A 297 1.92 1.42 -9.03
N PHE A 298 1.23 0.33 -8.74
CA PHE A 298 -0.23 0.21 -8.78
C PHE A 298 -0.73 -0.03 -7.36
N TYR A 299 -1.32 0.99 -6.76
CA TYR A 299 -1.99 0.90 -5.46
C TYR A 299 -3.50 0.78 -5.66
N ASN A 300 -4.10 -0.18 -4.97
CA ASN A 300 -5.55 -0.42 -5.00
C ASN A 300 -6.11 -0.52 -3.56
N PRO A 301 -7.23 0.14 -3.25
CA PRO A 301 -7.93 0.01 -1.97
C PRO A 301 -8.36 -1.43 -1.67
N GLY A 302 -8.16 -1.83 -0.41
CA GLY A 302 -8.54 -3.13 0.12
C GLY A 302 -7.41 -4.16 0.13
N ARG A 303 -7.34 -4.92 1.22
CA ARG A 303 -6.32 -5.97 1.46
C ARG A 303 -6.63 -7.25 0.70
N LEU A 304 -5.72 -8.23 0.73
CA LEU A 304 -6.02 -9.58 0.25
C LEU A 304 -7.17 -10.20 1.07
N THR A 305 -8.03 -10.96 0.39
CA THR A 305 -9.23 -11.55 0.99
C THR A 305 -8.93 -12.90 1.66
N HIS A 306 -9.79 -13.31 2.62
CA HIS A 306 -9.81 -14.66 3.22
C HIS A 306 -8.49 -15.17 3.83
N GLY A 307 -7.64 -14.29 4.35
CA GLY A 307 -6.36 -14.69 4.94
C GLY A 307 -5.33 -15.18 3.92
N LEU A 308 -5.54 -14.85 2.63
CA LEU A 308 -4.55 -15.05 1.58
C LEU A 308 -3.31 -14.22 1.88
N THR A 309 -2.15 -14.86 1.92
CA THR A 309 -0.87 -14.18 2.11
C THR A 309 -0.18 -13.95 0.77
N ILE A 310 0.71 -12.96 0.72
CA ILE A 310 1.53 -12.68 -0.47
C ILE A 310 2.33 -13.92 -0.90
N SER A 311 2.82 -14.72 0.04
CA SER A 311 3.57 -15.94 -0.26
C SER A 311 2.72 -17.00 -0.97
N LYS A 312 1.47 -17.19 -0.53
CA LYS A 312 0.51 -18.09 -1.19
C LYS A 312 0.09 -17.57 -2.56
N LEU A 313 -0.12 -16.26 -2.69
CA LEU A 313 -0.43 -15.60 -3.97
C LEU A 313 0.64 -15.87 -5.02
N ILE A 314 1.92 -15.67 -4.69
CA ILE A 314 3.05 -15.88 -5.62
C ILE A 314 3.21 -17.36 -6.00
N LYS A 315 3.02 -18.28 -5.04
CA LYS A 315 3.07 -19.73 -5.32
C LYS A 315 1.86 -20.22 -6.11
N GLY A 316 0.76 -19.46 -6.09
CA GLY A 316 -0.51 -19.89 -6.63
C GLY A 316 -1.16 -21.02 -5.86
N ASP A 317 -0.90 -21.07 -4.55
CA ASP A 317 -1.50 -22.01 -3.61
C ASP A 317 -2.70 -21.34 -2.93
N TYR A 318 -3.74 -21.06 -3.74
CA TYR A 318 -4.96 -20.42 -3.28
C TYR A 318 -6.13 -20.71 -4.22
N VAL A 319 -7.34 -20.63 -3.66
CA VAL A 319 -8.59 -20.60 -4.44
C VAL A 319 -8.90 -19.13 -4.73
N SER A 320 -9.11 -18.82 -6.01
CA SER A 320 -9.39 -17.44 -6.44
C SER A 320 -10.75 -16.98 -5.94
N THR A 321 -10.76 -16.09 -4.95
CA THR A 321 -11.96 -15.43 -4.45
C THR A 321 -12.04 -14.02 -5.02
N ILE A 322 -13.13 -13.70 -5.72
CA ILE A 322 -13.34 -12.41 -6.35
C ILE A 322 -14.13 -11.49 -5.41
N ARG A 323 -13.69 -10.23 -5.29
CA ARG A 323 -14.37 -9.23 -4.43
C ARG A 323 -15.66 -8.73 -5.05
N ASN A 324 -15.64 -8.41 -6.34
CA ASN A 324 -16.78 -7.90 -7.09
C ASN A 324 -17.20 -8.90 -8.18
N LYS A 325 -18.17 -9.77 -7.86
CA LYS A 325 -18.51 -10.91 -8.70
C LYS A 325 -19.27 -10.53 -9.96
N GLN A 326 -20.20 -9.57 -9.89
CA GLN A 326 -20.95 -9.11 -11.06
C GLN A 326 -20.01 -8.38 -12.02
N ILE A 327 -19.13 -7.50 -11.51
CA ILE A 327 -18.09 -6.83 -12.31
C ILE A 327 -17.20 -7.87 -13.00
N ALA A 328 -16.68 -8.85 -12.27
CA ALA A 328 -15.85 -9.89 -12.88
C ALA A 328 -16.58 -10.77 -13.89
N ASP A 329 -17.87 -11.01 -13.69
CA ASP A 329 -18.68 -11.76 -14.64
C ASP A 329 -18.79 -11.00 -15.96
N LEU A 330 -19.14 -9.71 -15.93
CA LEU A 330 -19.22 -8.91 -17.15
C LEU A 330 -17.86 -8.76 -17.84
N PHE A 331 -16.76 -8.56 -17.11
CA PHE A 331 -15.43 -8.55 -17.71
C PHE A 331 -15.06 -9.89 -18.37
N LYS A 332 -15.52 -11.02 -17.82
CA LYS A 332 -15.34 -12.34 -18.45
C LYS A 332 -16.18 -12.46 -19.72
N GLU A 333 -17.44 -12.07 -19.67
CA GLU A 333 -18.34 -12.13 -20.83
C GLU A 333 -17.86 -11.24 -21.98
N ALA A 334 -17.22 -10.12 -21.66
CA ALA A 334 -16.53 -9.24 -22.61
C ALA A 334 -15.19 -9.80 -23.13
N GLY A 335 -14.82 -11.04 -22.78
CA GLY A 335 -13.56 -11.67 -23.18
C GLY A 335 -12.31 -11.05 -22.56
N MET A 336 -12.44 -10.26 -21.49
CA MET A 336 -11.33 -9.51 -20.93
C MET A 336 -10.53 -10.27 -19.87
N ILE A 337 -11.14 -11.24 -19.19
CA ILE A 337 -10.50 -12.08 -18.15
C ILE A 337 -10.90 -13.55 -18.23
N GLU A 338 -10.07 -14.40 -17.62
CA GLU A 338 -10.36 -15.82 -17.36
C GLU A 338 -10.68 -16.03 -15.88
N LYS A 339 -11.69 -16.85 -15.54
CA LYS A 339 -12.11 -17.10 -14.13
C LYS A 339 -11.29 -18.16 -13.38
N TYR A 340 -10.12 -18.59 -13.89
CA TYR A 340 -9.36 -19.72 -13.33
C TYR A 340 -8.27 -19.34 -12.31
N GLY A 341 -8.16 -18.07 -11.89
CA GLY A 341 -7.16 -17.65 -10.91
C GLY A 341 -5.71 -17.71 -11.40
N SER A 342 -5.49 -17.87 -12.71
CA SER A 342 -4.19 -17.91 -13.37
C SER A 342 -3.57 -16.52 -13.58
N GLY A 343 -4.36 -15.45 -13.42
CA GLY A 343 -3.98 -14.08 -13.78
C GLY A 343 -2.64 -13.62 -13.23
N ILE A 344 -2.41 -13.75 -11.92
CA ILE A 344 -1.14 -13.35 -11.30
C ILE A 344 0.04 -14.20 -11.77
N LYS A 345 -0.16 -15.51 -11.99
CA LYS A 345 0.89 -16.37 -12.57
C LYS A 345 1.26 -15.92 -13.97
N ARG A 346 0.26 -15.66 -14.82
CA ARG A 346 0.46 -15.15 -16.19
C ARG A 346 1.22 -13.82 -16.19
N VAL A 347 0.90 -12.92 -15.27
CA VAL A 347 1.66 -11.67 -15.10
C VAL A 347 3.12 -11.98 -14.77
N ILE A 348 3.40 -12.81 -13.76
CA ILE A 348 4.77 -13.15 -13.36
C ILE A 348 5.54 -13.81 -14.52
N GLU A 349 4.90 -14.73 -15.24
CA GLU A 349 5.47 -15.43 -16.40
C GLU A 349 5.71 -14.50 -17.58
N ALA A 350 4.79 -13.59 -17.88
CA ALA A 350 4.93 -12.59 -18.93
C ALA A 350 6.12 -11.67 -18.66
N PHE A 351 6.26 -11.16 -17.44
CA PHE A 351 7.43 -10.35 -17.04
C PHE A 351 8.74 -11.13 -17.14
N LYS A 352 8.75 -12.41 -16.72
CA LYS A 352 9.92 -13.29 -16.84
C LYS A 352 10.30 -13.54 -18.31
N LYS A 353 9.31 -13.86 -19.16
CA LYS A 353 9.48 -14.05 -20.61
C LYS A 353 9.98 -12.77 -21.30
N TYR A 354 9.57 -11.61 -20.80
CA TYR A 354 10.06 -10.31 -21.26
C TYR A 354 11.50 -10.00 -20.84
N GLY A 355 12.10 -10.79 -19.94
CA GLY A 355 13.43 -10.53 -19.39
C GLY A 355 13.45 -9.38 -18.37
N LEU A 356 12.32 -9.11 -17.71
CA LEU A 356 12.18 -8.13 -16.64
C LEU A 356 12.20 -8.82 -15.27
N LYS A 357 12.44 -8.03 -14.22
CA LYS A 357 12.29 -8.52 -12.85
C LYS A 357 10.82 -8.84 -12.58
N SER A 358 10.56 -9.92 -11.83
CA SER A 358 9.21 -10.26 -11.40
C SER A 358 8.57 -9.09 -10.61
N PRO A 359 7.26 -8.87 -10.75
CA PRO A 359 6.54 -7.87 -9.97
C PRO A 359 6.67 -8.11 -8.46
N LYS A 360 6.69 -7.03 -7.68
CA LYS A 360 6.71 -7.08 -6.21
C LYS A 360 5.35 -6.73 -5.65
N PHE A 361 4.84 -7.58 -4.76
CA PHE A 361 3.53 -7.43 -4.12
C PHE A 361 3.70 -7.04 -2.64
N LYS A 362 2.89 -6.11 -2.14
CA LYS A 362 2.88 -5.67 -0.75
C LYS A 362 1.47 -5.28 -0.29
N GLU A 363 1.16 -5.48 0.99
CA GLU A 363 0.01 -4.83 1.64
C GLU A 363 0.49 -3.57 2.35
N VAL A 364 -0.20 -2.45 2.14
CA VAL A 364 0.18 -1.13 2.70
C VAL A 364 -1.08 -0.39 3.11
N GLN A 365 -1.16 0.08 4.36
CA GLN A 365 -2.17 1.03 4.85
C GLN A 365 -3.62 0.71 4.40
N ASP A 366 -4.01 -0.56 4.55
CA ASP A 366 -5.33 -1.10 4.15
C ASP A 366 -5.61 -1.27 2.65
N GLY A 367 -4.57 -1.21 1.82
CA GLY A 367 -4.61 -1.52 0.40
C GLY A 367 -3.53 -2.51 -0.05
N PHE A 368 -3.51 -2.75 -1.35
CA PHE A 368 -2.59 -3.66 -2.02
C PHE A 368 -1.76 -2.90 -3.05
N LEU A 369 -0.44 -3.12 -3.05
CA LEU A 369 0.53 -2.44 -3.89
C LEU A 369 1.28 -3.45 -4.76
N ILE A 370 1.27 -3.22 -6.06
CA ILE A 370 2.07 -3.95 -7.06
C ILE A 370 3.12 -3.00 -7.64
N THR A 371 4.39 -3.39 -7.60
CA THR A 371 5.49 -2.65 -8.24
C THR A 371 6.09 -3.48 -9.36
N VAL A 372 6.12 -2.92 -10.57
CA VAL A 372 6.78 -3.52 -11.74
C VAL A 372 8.01 -2.69 -12.11
N TYR A 373 9.13 -3.34 -12.42
CA TYR A 373 10.41 -2.64 -12.64
C TYR A 373 10.80 -2.63 -14.11
N ARG A 374 11.39 -1.52 -14.54
CA ARG A 374 12.00 -1.37 -15.85
C ARG A 374 13.23 -2.27 -15.98
N LYS A 375 13.55 -2.66 -17.22
CA LYS A 375 14.83 -3.30 -17.56
C LYS A 375 15.99 -2.37 -17.21
N THR A 376 16.87 -2.82 -16.32
CA THR A 376 18.14 -2.14 -16.08
C THR A 376 19.03 -2.40 -17.31
N PRO A 377 19.67 -1.38 -17.91
CA PRO A 377 20.57 -1.61 -19.04
C PRO A 377 21.70 -2.53 -18.57
N GLN A 378 21.69 -3.78 -19.05
CA GLN A 378 22.86 -4.65 -18.93
C GLN A 378 23.92 -4.05 -19.84
N LYS A 379 25.06 -3.63 -19.26
CA LYS A 379 26.27 -3.41 -20.05
C LYS A 379 26.67 -4.76 -20.63
N THR A 380 26.29 -5.02 -21.87
CA THR A 380 26.80 -6.16 -22.63
C THR A 380 28.30 -5.98 -22.81
N PRO A 381 29.15 -6.90 -22.36
CA PRO A 381 30.54 -6.94 -22.81
C PRO A 381 30.50 -7.44 -24.26
N GLN A 382 30.91 -6.59 -25.22
CA GLN A 382 31.28 -7.07 -26.54
C GLN A 382 32.53 -7.94 -26.37
N ASN A 383 32.35 -9.26 -26.33
CA ASN A 383 33.44 -10.23 -26.43
C ASN A 383 33.58 -10.64 -27.90
N THR A 384 34.64 -10.16 -28.54
CA THR A 384 35.23 -10.80 -29.71
C THR A 384 36.27 -11.80 -29.19
N PRO A 385 36.22 -13.10 -29.53
CA PRO A 385 37.12 -14.08 -28.95
C PRO A 385 38.42 -14.19 -29.77
N GLN A 386 39.59 -14.08 -29.11
CA GLN A 386 40.69 -15.05 -29.30
C GLN A 386 41.79 -14.94 -28.23
N LYS A 387 41.83 -16.02 -27.42
CA LYS A 387 42.95 -16.75 -26.79
C LYS A 387 43.88 -16.04 -25.77
N THR A 388 43.71 -16.48 -24.52
CA THR A 388 44.52 -16.34 -23.29
C THR A 388 45.79 -17.22 -23.31
N PRO A 389 46.76 -17.01 -22.38
CA PRO A 389 46.76 -17.82 -21.14
C PRO A 389 47.01 -16.97 -19.86
N GLN A 390 46.05 -17.00 -18.93
CA GLN A 390 46.14 -17.59 -17.58
C GLN A 390 47.03 -16.84 -16.58
N ILE A 391 46.41 -16.31 -15.51
CA ILE A 391 46.58 -16.71 -14.10
C ILE A 391 45.43 -16.04 -13.30
N ASN A 392 44.70 -16.84 -12.50
CA ASN A 392 43.79 -16.45 -11.41
C ASN A 392 44.42 -16.96 -10.09
N PRO A 393 43.96 -16.62 -8.85
CA PRO A 393 42.77 -15.87 -8.37
C PRO A 393 43.13 -14.86 -7.22
N PRO A 394 42.25 -14.33 -6.30
CA PRO A 394 40.79 -14.37 -6.16
C PRO A 394 40.06 -13.00 -5.93
N GLU A 395 38.82 -12.92 -6.39
CA GLU A 395 37.57 -12.55 -5.69
C GLU A 395 37.35 -11.25 -4.84
N VAL A 396 36.15 -10.68 -5.08
CA VAL A 396 35.23 -9.85 -4.23
C VAL A 396 35.35 -8.30 -4.16
N GLN A 397 34.18 -7.67 -4.37
CA GLN A 397 33.63 -6.41 -3.80
C GLN A 397 33.44 -5.19 -4.73
N GLY A 398 32.28 -4.54 -4.55
CA GLY A 398 31.62 -3.64 -5.48
C GLY A 398 32.47 -2.45 -5.97
N LYS A 399 32.53 -2.28 -7.30
CA LYS A 399 33.28 -1.20 -7.94
C LYS A 399 32.56 0.15 -7.82
N VAL A 400 32.86 0.88 -6.74
CA VAL A 400 33.06 2.33 -6.86
C VAL A 400 34.33 2.53 -7.70
N SER A 401 34.23 3.22 -8.83
CA SER A 401 35.38 3.50 -9.72
C SER A 401 36.56 4.07 -8.90
N LEU A 402 37.77 3.54 -9.14
CA LEU A 402 39.00 3.95 -8.44
C LEU A 402 39.24 5.46 -8.55
N SER A 403 38.87 6.07 -9.69
CA SER A 403 38.90 7.52 -9.90
C SER A 403 38.05 8.29 -8.88
N ARG A 404 36.90 7.74 -8.49
CA ARG A 404 35.99 8.36 -7.52
C ARG A 404 36.50 8.22 -6.09
N LYS A 405 37.25 7.15 -5.79
CA LYS A 405 37.96 6.99 -4.51
C LYS A 405 39.10 8.00 -4.38
N ILE A 406 39.88 8.19 -5.44
CA ILE A 406 40.96 9.20 -5.48
C ILE A 406 40.39 10.62 -5.30
N LEU A 407 39.28 10.96 -5.99
CA LEU A 407 38.63 12.27 -5.83
C LEU A 407 38.12 12.51 -4.41
N ARG A 408 37.56 11.50 -3.72
CA ARG A 408 37.14 11.63 -2.31
C ARG A 408 38.32 11.91 -1.39
N VAL A 409 39.42 11.19 -1.56
CA VAL A 409 40.63 11.41 -0.74
C VAL A 409 41.18 12.82 -0.93
N VAL A 410 41.07 13.36 -2.15
CA VAL A 410 41.48 14.73 -2.47
C VAL A 410 40.48 15.78 -1.97
N GLU A 411 39.17 15.48 -1.96
CA GLU A 411 38.14 16.35 -1.36
C GLU A 411 38.26 16.44 0.16
N GLU A 412 38.63 15.34 0.82
CA GLU A 412 38.86 15.29 2.26
C GLU A 412 40.15 16.00 2.68
N ASP A 413 41.21 15.91 1.86
CA ASP A 413 42.48 16.61 2.10
C ASP A 413 43.10 17.09 0.77
N PRO A 414 42.93 18.38 0.42
CA PRO A 414 43.48 18.95 -0.79
C PRO A 414 45.01 18.88 -0.88
N THR A 415 45.74 18.81 0.24
CA THR A 415 47.22 18.86 0.26
C THR A 415 47.89 17.50 0.06
N VAL A 416 47.10 16.42 0.02
CA VAL A 416 47.57 15.05 -0.01
C VAL A 416 48.57 14.75 -1.13
N THR A 417 49.65 14.03 -0.79
CA THR A 417 50.67 13.60 -1.76
C THR A 417 50.27 12.30 -2.44
N ARG A 418 50.88 11.99 -3.60
CA ARG A 418 50.61 10.74 -4.33
C ARG A 418 50.95 9.49 -3.51
N GLU A 419 51.94 9.59 -2.62
CA GLU A 419 52.34 8.52 -1.71
C GLU A 419 51.28 8.28 -0.63
N MET A 420 50.72 9.35 -0.06
CA MET A 420 49.64 9.25 0.93
C MET A 420 48.35 8.71 0.31
N ILE A 421 48.05 9.05 -0.96
CA ILE A 421 46.90 8.47 -1.69
C ILE A 421 47.13 6.96 -1.92
N ALA A 422 48.35 6.58 -2.33
CA ALA A 422 48.72 5.18 -2.56
C ALA A 422 48.58 4.34 -1.28
N GLN A 423 49.03 4.88 -0.14
CA GLN A 423 48.89 4.24 1.18
C GLN A 423 47.42 4.17 1.63
N LYS A 424 46.66 5.27 1.55
CA LYS A 424 45.25 5.31 1.99
C LYS A 424 44.34 4.39 1.16
N LEU A 425 44.67 4.16 -0.11
CA LEU A 425 43.86 3.34 -1.01
C LEU A 425 44.46 1.94 -1.27
N SER A 426 45.60 1.62 -0.65
CA SER A 426 46.34 0.36 -0.85
C SER A 426 46.58 0.00 -2.31
N ILE A 427 47.04 0.97 -3.11
CA ILE A 427 47.34 0.81 -4.54
C ILE A 427 48.76 1.32 -4.87
N SER A 428 49.33 0.86 -5.98
CA SER A 428 50.70 1.24 -6.36
C SER A 428 50.83 2.74 -6.67
N ARG A 429 52.01 3.32 -6.39
CA ARG A 429 52.32 4.72 -6.70
C ARG A 429 52.19 5.02 -8.19
N GLU A 430 52.56 4.07 -9.04
CA GLU A 430 52.42 4.15 -10.50
C GLU A 430 50.95 4.22 -10.92
N THR A 431 50.09 3.37 -10.32
CA THR A 431 48.64 3.41 -10.58
C THR A 431 48.02 4.74 -10.13
N VAL A 432 48.42 5.29 -8.98
CA VAL A 432 47.96 6.62 -8.55
C VAL A 432 48.39 7.71 -9.52
N LYS A 433 49.64 7.65 -10.01
CA LYS A 433 50.19 8.61 -10.97
C LYS A 433 49.42 8.58 -12.29
N GLU A 434 49.13 7.39 -12.83
CA GLU A 434 48.35 7.22 -14.06
C GLU A 434 46.94 7.80 -13.92
N TYR A 435 46.24 7.49 -12.83
CA TYR A 435 44.86 7.95 -12.63
C TYR A 435 44.80 9.47 -12.35
N ILE A 436 45.75 10.04 -11.62
CA ILE A 436 45.85 11.50 -11.44
C ILE A 436 46.17 12.18 -12.77
N GLN A 437 47.07 11.63 -13.59
CA GLN A 437 47.34 12.18 -14.92
C GLN A 437 46.09 12.11 -15.81
N LYS A 438 45.31 11.04 -15.73
CA LYS A 438 44.04 10.91 -16.44
C LYS A 438 43.04 11.98 -16.00
N LEU A 439 42.85 12.17 -14.68
CA LEU A 439 41.94 13.19 -14.14
C LEU A 439 42.39 14.62 -14.46
N ARG A 440 43.70 14.85 -14.60
CA ARG A 440 44.26 16.13 -15.08
C ARG A 440 44.00 16.35 -16.57
N LYS A 441 44.19 15.32 -17.40
CA LYS A 441 43.89 15.38 -18.84
C LYS A 441 42.39 15.60 -19.10
N GLU A 442 41.54 14.99 -18.28
CA GLU A 442 40.08 15.16 -18.31
C GLU A 442 39.62 16.51 -17.71
N GLY A 443 40.54 17.35 -17.24
CA GLY A 443 40.22 18.67 -16.69
C GLY A 443 39.44 18.64 -15.38
N VAL A 444 39.37 17.49 -14.70
CA VAL A 444 38.60 17.32 -13.45
C VAL A 444 39.41 17.73 -12.23
N LEU A 445 40.74 17.60 -12.31
CA LEU A 445 41.65 17.86 -11.19
C LEU A 445 42.87 18.67 -11.63
N GLU A 446 43.24 19.68 -10.87
CA GLU A 446 44.41 20.54 -11.10
C GLU A 446 45.28 20.62 -9.85
N ARG A 447 46.61 20.69 -9.99
CA ARG A 447 47.53 20.94 -8.86
C ARG A 447 47.91 22.42 -8.89
N ILE A 448 47.64 23.13 -7.80
CA ILE A 448 48.03 24.53 -7.64
C ILE A 448 49.19 24.60 -6.64
N GLY A 449 50.32 25.20 -7.05
CA GLY A 449 51.55 25.33 -6.25
C GLY A 449 52.63 24.31 -6.59
N SER A 450 53.75 24.34 -5.84
CA SER A 450 54.93 23.51 -6.08
C SER A 450 54.69 22.02 -5.79
N ASP A 451 55.50 21.12 -6.37
CA ASP A 451 55.34 19.66 -6.16
C ASP A 451 55.51 19.24 -4.68
N ARG A 452 56.17 20.05 -3.86
CA ARG A 452 56.41 19.79 -2.42
C ARG A 452 55.47 20.55 -1.47
N GLY A 453 54.71 21.54 -1.94
CA GLY A 453 53.86 22.39 -1.08
C GLY A 453 52.52 22.84 -1.68
N GLY A 454 52.19 22.41 -2.91
CA GLY A 454 50.91 22.72 -3.55
C GLY A 454 49.77 21.83 -3.07
N TYR A 455 48.54 22.17 -3.47
CA TYR A 455 47.33 21.41 -3.18
C TYR A 455 46.53 21.12 -4.46
N TRP A 456 45.68 20.12 -4.41
CA TRP A 456 44.80 19.72 -5.49
C TRP A 456 43.48 20.50 -5.44
N LYS A 457 43.06 21.02 -6.58
CA LYS A 457 41.77 21.69 -6.76
C LYS A 457 40.97 20.95 -7.81
N ARG A 458 39.70 20.69 -7.51
CA ARG A 458 38.74 20.15 -8.48
C ARG A 458 38.23 21.31 -9.36
N VAL A 459 38.23 21.11 -10.67
CA VAL A 459 37.74 22.11 -11.63
C VAL A 459 36.33 21.73 -12.05
N GLU A 460 35.36 22.63 -11.86
CA GLU A 460 33.96 22.45 -12.28
C GLU A 460 33.76 23.06 -13.68
N GLU A 461 33.24 22.27 -14.63
CA GLU A 461 32.90 22.74 -15.99
C GLU A 461 31.75 23.74 -15.98
N LYS A 462 32.01 24.96 -16.48
CA LYS A 462 30.98 25.94 -16.85
C LYS A 462 30.35 25.52 -18.19
N ARG A 463 29.05 25.19 -18.19
CA ARG A 463 28.27 25.06 -19.44
C ARG A 463 27.90 26.44 -19.97
N ASN A 464 28.48 26.80 -21.12
CA ASN A 464 28.10 27.97 -21.93
C ASN A 464 26.64 27.86 -22.41
N TYR A 465 25.82 28.86 -22.13
CA TYR A 465 24.69 29.25 -22.97
C TYR A 465 24.95 30.69 -23.42
N GLY A 466 25.07 30.89 -24.73
CA GLY A 466 25.25 32.20 -25.33
C GLY A 466 23.93 32.96 -25.41
N ILE A 467 23.89 34.14 -24.80
CA ILE A 467 23.03 35.26 -25.20
C ILE A 467 23.84 36.54 -24.96
N SER A 468 23.94 37.37 -25.99
CA SER A 468 24.63 38.67 -26.00
C SER A 468 23.83 39.75 -25.24
N ILE A 469 24.49 40.53 -24.38
CA ILE A 469 24.09 41.92 -24.09
C ILE A 469 25.39 42.73 -23.82
N PRO A 470 25.60 43.92 -24.42
CA PRO A 470 26.75 44.79 -24.13
C PRO A 470 26.56 45.60 -22.82
N PRO A 471 27.63 46.24 -22.30
CA PRO A 471 27.80 46.41 -20.85
C PRO A 471 27.49 47.84 -20.33
N GLU A 472 27.53 47.94 -18.98
CA GLU A 472 27.94 49.10 -18.14
C GLU A 472 26.82 49.93 -17.42
N PRO A 473 27.12 50.63 -16.28
CA PRO A 473 26.83 50.11 -14.93
C PRO A 473 26.20 51.14 -13.94
N PHE A 474 26.11 50.74 -12.66
CA PHE A 474 26.00 51.53 -11.42
C PHE A 474 24.64 51.95 -10.80
N LYS A 475 24.43 51.39 -9.58
CA LYS A 475 23.98 51.97 -8.28
C LYS A 475 22.85 53.02 -8.26
N ASN A 476 21.75 52.69 -7.55
CA ASN A 476 21.45 53.19 -6.18
C ASN A 476 20.03 52.77 -5.72
N THR A 477 19.91 52.40 -4.44
CA THR A 477 18.66 52.34 -3.63
C THR A 477 18.17 53.79 -3.34
N PRO A 478 17.01 54.09 -2.70
CA PRO A 478 15.93 53.23 -2.17
C PRO A 478 14.47 53.74 -2.42
N GLN A 479 13.45 52.90 -2.20
CA GLN A 479 12.28 53.16 -1.31
C GLN A 479 11.03 52.28 -1.58
N LYS A 480 10.50 51.75 -0.46
CA LYS A 480 9.15 51.33 -0.06
C LYS A 480 8.05 51.08 -1.11
N THR A 481 7.45 49.90 -1.04
CA THR A 481 6.10 49.59 -1.55
C THR A 481 5.16 49.22 -0.39
N PRO A 482 3.85 49.57 -0.45
CA PRO A 482 2.91 49.47 0.66
C PRO A 482 2.33 48.06 0.86
N GLN A 483 1.94 47.80 2.12
CA GLN A 483 1.25 46.58 2.56
C GLN A 483 -0.16 46.50 1.96
N ILE A 484 -0.49 45.34 1.37
CA ILE A 484 -1.86 44.90 1.10
C ILE A 484 -2.00 43.53 1.77
N ASN A 485 -2.86 43.43 2.80
CA ASN A 485 -3.23 42.18 3.44
C ASN A 485 -4.39 41.52 2.66
N PRO A 486 -4.30 40.21 2.30
CA PRO A 486 -5.46 39.43 1.88
C PRO A 486 -6.14 38.74 3.10
N PRO A 487 -7.45 38.44 2.99
CA PRO A 487 -8.32 38.13 4.11
C PRO A 487 -8.20 36.68 4.63
N GLU A 488 -8.59 36.49 5.89
CA GLU A 488 -8.70 35.20 6.57
C GLU A 488 -9.81 34.32 5.98
N VAL A 489 -9.48 33.06 5.62
CA VAL A 489 -10.44 31.95 5.53
C VAL A 489 -9.82 30.66 6.08
N GLN A 490 -10.62 29.98 6.91
CA GLN A 490 -10.34 28.80 7.73
C GLN A 490 -9.98 27.55 6.88
N GLY A 491 -9.05 26.72 7.40
CA GLY A 491 -8.81 25.37 6.85
C GLY A 491 -7.34 24.91 6.67
N LYS A 492 -6.33 25.69 7.09
CA LYS A 492 -4.92 25.25 7.12
C LYS A 492 -4.43 25.18 8.57
N VAL A 493 -3.78 24.07 8.96
CA VAL A 493 -3.02 24.01 10.22
C VAL A 493 -1.97 25.12 10.17
N SER A 494 -2.14 26.15 11.00
CA SER A 494 -1.25 27.31 11.05
C SER A 494 0.21 26.89 11.18
N LEU A 495 1.12 27.58 10.48
CA LEU A 495 2.56 27.31 10.52
C LEU A 495 3.10 27.35 11.96
N SER A 496 2.52 28.20 12.82
CA SER A 496 2.80 28.22 14.26
C SER A 496 2.54 26.87 14.92
N ARG A 497 1.43 26.19 14.61
CA ARG A 497 1.12 24.86 15.16
C ARG A 497 2.09 23.80 14.67
N LYS A 498 2.55 23.89 13.41
CA LYS A 498 3.57 22.96 12.87
C LYS A 498 4.92 23.14 13.57
N ILE A 499 5.34 24.39 13.82
CA ILE A 499 6.56 24.68 14.58
C ILE A 499 6.45 24.16 16.02
N LEU A 500 5.31 24.38 16.69
CA LEU A 500 5.10 23.89 18.06
C LEU A 500 5.17 22.36 18.14
N ARG A 501 4.58 21.63 17.19
CA ARG A 501 4.68 20.15 17.14
C ARG A 501 6.12 19.67 16.98
N VAL A 502 6.88 20.29 16.07
CA VAL A 502 8.29 19.92 15.85
C VAL A 502 9.14 20.18 17.10
N VAL A 503 8.81 21.23 17.86
CA VAL A 503 9.49 21.56 19.12
C VAL A 503 9.04 20.66 20.28
N GLU A 504 7.79 20.22 20.29
CA GLU A 504 7.27 19.24 21.25
C GLU A 504 7.92 17.87 21.07
N GLU A 505 8.16 17.45 19.82
CA GLU A 505 8.87 16.21 19.49
C GLU A 505 10.37 16.26 19.82
N ASP A 506 11.01 17.42 19.64
CA ASP A 506 12.43 17.63 19.97
C ASP A 506 12.65 19.03 20.55
N PRO A 507 12.68 19.16 21.89
CA PRO A 507 12.93 20.43 22.56
C PRO A 507 14.29 21.05 22.22
N THR A 508 15.30 20.28 21.81
CA THR A 508 16.66 20.79 21.55
C THR A 508 16.83 21.34 20.13
N ILE A 509 15.82 21.18 19.28
CA ILE A 509 15.92 21.45 17.85
C ILE A 509 16.35 22.89 17.52
N THR A 510 17.27 23.03 16.56
CA THR A 510 17.74 24.35 16.10
C THR A 510 16.79 24.95 15.08
N ARG A 511 16.84 26.28 14.91
CA ARG A 511 16.02 26.98 13.89
C ARG A 511 16.32 26.49 12.47
N GLU A 512 17.56 26.09 12.21
CA GLU A 512 18.00 25.53 10.92
C GLU A 512 17.35 24.16 10.67
N MET A 513 17.31 23.30 11.68
CA MET A 513 16.65 21.99 11.59
C MET A 513 15.13 22.12 11.48
N ILE A 514 14.50 23.10 12.14
CA ILE A 514 13.06 23.39 11.95
C ILE A 514 12.80 23.83 10.50
N ALA A 515 13.65 24.71 9.94
CA ALA A 515 13.54 25.16 8.56
C ALA A 515 13.63 23.99 7.56
N GLN A 516 14.58 23.08 7.78
CA GLN A 516 14.73 21.86 6.98
C GLN A 516 13.54 20.89 7.14
N LYS A 517 13.09 20.62 8.38
CA LYS A 517 11.96 19.70 8.63
C LYS A 517 10.65 20.18 8.06
N LEU A 518 10.41 21.50 8.07
CA LEU A 518 9.16 22.09 7.61
C LEU A 518 9.24 22.64 6.17
N SER A 519 10.39 22.50 5.49
CA SER A 519 10.65 23.02 4.15
C SER A 519 10.29 24.52 4.00
N ILE A 520 10.68 25.34 4.97
CA ILE A 520 10.47 26.79 5.00
C ILE A 520 11.78 27.54 5.20
N SER A 521 11.82 28.83 4.85
CA SER A 521 13.05 29.63 5.01
C SER A 521 13.43 29.82 6.48
N ARG A 522 14.74 29.97 6.74
CA ARG A 522 15.26 30.23 8.09
C ARG A 522 14.70 31.54 8.67
N GLU A 523 14.54 32.55 7.82
CA GLU A 523 13.94 33.84 8.13
C GLU A 523 12.48 33.67 8.58
N THR A 524 11.68 32.88 7.87
CA THR A 524 10.30 32.58 8.25
C THR A 524 10.23 31.85 9.59
N VAL A 525 11.11 30.88 9.85
CA VAL A 525 11.18 30.21 11.17
C VAL A 525 11.52 31.21 12.27
N LYS A 526 12.47 32.13 12.02
CA LYS A 526 12.87 33.15 12.98
C LYS A 526 11.71 34.08 13.33
N GLU A 527 10.95 34.55 12.34
CA GLU A 527 9.77 35.40 12.51
C GLU A 527 8.70 34.70 13.37
N TYR A 528 8.35 33.46 13.04
CA TYR A 528 7.30 32.73 13.75
C TYR A 528 7.72 32.32 15.17
N ILE A 529 8.98 31.95 15.39
CA ILE A 529 9.50 31.71 16.75
C ILE A 529 9.48 33.00 17.57
N GLN A 530 9.85 34.15 16.99
CA GLN A 530 9.74 35.43 17.69
C GLN A 530 8.30 35.76 18.05
N LYS A 531 7.34 35.49 17.16
CA LYS A 531 5.91 35.65 17.43
C LYS A 531 5.45 34.76 18.60
N LEU A 532 5.77 33.47 18.56
CA LEU A 532 5.42 32.51 19.64
C LEU A 532 6.06 32.86 20.99
N ARG A 533 7.26 33.45 20.98
CA ARG A 533 7.92 33.98 22.19
C ARG A 533 7.22 35.22 22.74
N LYS A 534 6.82 36.15 21.87
CA LYS A 534 6.05 37.34 22.26
C LYS A 534 4.68 36.97 22.84
N GLU A 535 4.03 35.96 22.26
CA GLU A 535 2.76 35.41 22.75
C GLU A 535 2.93 34.58 24.04
N GLY A 536 4.17 34.38 24.51
CA GLY A 536 4.46 33.65 25.74
C GLY A 536 4.24 32.15 25.66
N VAL A 537 4.01 31.59 24.46
CA VAL A 537 3.75 30.16 24.23
C VAL A 537 5.05 29.35 24.21
N LEU A 538 6.16 29.97 23.80
CA LEU A 538 7.45 29.31 23.62
C LEU A 538 8.56 30.12 24.29
N GLU A 539 9.46 29.44 25.00
CA GLU A 539 10.63 30.04 25.66
C GLU A 539 11.90 29.25 25.32
N ARG A 540 13.05 29.92 25.17
CA ARG A 540 14.35 29.27 25.03
C ARG A 540 15.03 29.28 26.39
N ILE A 541 15.40 28.11 26.90
CA ILE A 541 16.17 27.94 28.13
C ILE A 541 17.61 27.56 27.74
N GLY A 542 18.59 28.33 28.19
CA GLY A 542 20.02 28.12 27.90
C GLY A 542 20.55 28.88 26.68
N SER A 543 21.78 28.58 26.27
CA SER A 543 22.49 29.32 25.21
C SER A 543 21.92 29.07 23.81
N ASP A 544 22.22 29.95 22.85
CA ASP A 544 21.78 29.78 21.46
C ASP A 544 22.33 28.50 20.80
N ARG A 545 23.47 27.99 21.27
CA ARG A 545 24.14 26.78 20.74
C ARG A 545 23.85 25.49 21.52
N GLY A 546 23.41 25.57 22.77
CA GLY A 546 23.19 24.39 23.63
C GLY A 546 21.91 24.39 24.47
N GLY A 547 21.07 25.42 24.33
CA GLY A 547 19.77 25.50 25.01
C GLY A 547 18.68 24.68 24.33
N TYR A 548 17.54 24.56 25.01
CA TYR A 548 16.34 23.87 24.53
C TYR A 548 15.12 24.78 24.63
N TRP A 549 14.07 24.42 23.91
CA TRP A 549 12.80 25.12 23.88
C TRP A 549 11.84 24.53 24.91
N LYS A 550 11.15 25.39 25.64
CA LYS A 550 10.12 25.03 26.62
C LYS A 550 8.79 25.64 26.19
N LEU A 551 7.75 24.80 26.12
CA LEU A 551 6.37 25.22 25.90
C LEU A 551 5.78 25.71 27.24
N LYS A 552 5.17 26.89 27.27
CA LYS A 552 4.40 27.36 28.43
C LYS A 552 2.92 27.06 28.18
N ASN A 553 2.32 26.23 29.03
CA ASN A 553 0.90 25.89 28.96
C ASN A 553 0.02 27.12 29.18
N GLN A 554 -0.95 27.37 28.30
CA GLN A 554 -1.94 28.45 28.41
C GLN A 554 -2.98 28.25 29.54
N LYS A 555 -2.70 27.43 30.57
CA LYS A 555 -3.64 27.19 31.68
C LYS A 555 -3.48 28.11 32.90
N GLU A 556 -2.53 29.06 32.91
CA GLU A 556 -2.27 29.93 34.06
C GLU A 556 -2.58 31.42 33.84
N LYS A 557 -3.39 31.79 32.84
CA LYS A 557 -3.88 33.17 32.68
C LYS A 557 -5.40 33.23 32.52
N ARG A 558 -6.13 32.81 33.55
CA ARG A 558 -7.46 33.30 33.95
C ARG A 558 -7.63 33.05 35.45
N LEU A 559 -7.15 33.99 36.25
CA LEU A 559 -7.78 34.36 37.52
C LEU A 559 -8.64 35.59 37.24
#